data_AF-A0A174LM69-F1
#
_entry.id   AF-A0A174LM69-F1
#
_cell.length_a   1.000
_cell.length_b   1.000
_cell.length_c   1.000
_cell.angle_alpha   90.00
_cell.angle_beta   90.00
_cell.angle_gamma   90.00
#
_symmetry.space_group_name_H-M   'P 1'
#
loop_
_entity.id
_entity.type
_entity.pdbx_description
1 polymer ?
#
loop_
_entity_poly.entity_id
_entity_poly.type
_entity_poly.pdbx_seq_one_letter_code
_entity_poly.pdbx_strand_id
1 'polypeptide(L)' 'MNNREELELRLKELKLKKRELVLANKNTDKIDKDIKNIEIEIELLLENKESK' A
#
# COMPACT_ATOMS: atom_id res chain seq x y z
N MET A 1 5.10 13.01 -11.34
CA MET A 1 4.43 12.07 -10.43
C MET A 1 4.94 12.37 -9.03
N ASN A 2 4.03 12.66 -8.10
CA ASN A 2 4.41 12.90 -6.71
C ASN A 2 4.69 11.56 -6.02
N ASN A 3 5.64 11.53 -5.07
CA ASN A 3 6.00 10.31 -4.34
C ASN A 3 4.77 9.64 -3.66
N ARG A 4 3.81 10.47 -3.22
CA ARG A 4 2.52 10.01 -2.68
C ARG A 4 1.63 9.32 -3.72
N GLU A 5 1.51 9.88 -4.93
CA GLU A 5 0.69 9.27 -5.99
C GLU A 5 1.23 7.91 -6.40
N GLU A 6 2.56 7.74 -6.40
CA GLU A 6 3.22 6.47 -6.67
C GLU A 6 2.91 5.43 -5.59
N LEU A 7 2.93 5.81 -4.32
CA LEU A 7 2.55 4.94 -3.21
C LEU A 7 1.06 4.58 -3.25
N GLU A 8 0.17 5.52 -3.56
CA GLU A 8 -1.26 5.26 -3.71
C GLU A 8 -1.55 4.31 -4.90
N LEU A 9 -0.86 4.48 -6.02
CA LEU A 9 -0.94 3.56 -7.16
C LEU A 9 -0.50 2.15 -6.77
N ARG A 10 0.67 2.03 -6.12
CA ARG A 10 1.23 0.76 -5.68
C ARG A 10 0.34 0.05 -4.64
N LEU A 11 -0.27 0.81 -3.73
CA LEU A 11 -1.25 0.30 -2.78
C LEU A 11 -2.47 -0.31 -3.49
N LYS A 12 -2.97 0.37 -4.53
CA LYS A 12 -4.09 -0.13 -5.35
C LYS A 12 -3.74 -1.44 -6.05
N GLU A 13 -2.55 -1.52 -6.63
CA GLU A 13 -2.06 -2.74 -7.29
C GLU A 13 -1.93 -3.91 -6.29
N LEU A 14 -1.37 -3.66 -5.11
CA LEU A 14 -1.24 -4.70 -4.07
C LEU A 14 -2.60 -5.18 -3.56
N LYS A 15 -3.57 -4.29 -3.40
CA LYS A 15 -4.95 -4.66 -3.01
C LYS A 15 -5.63 -5.53 -4.07
N LEU A 16 -5.42 -5.23 -5.36
CA LEU A 16 -5.90 -6.09 -6.46
C LEU A 16 -5.21 -7.46 -6.44
N LYS A 17 -3.88 -7.48 -6.34
CA LYS A 17 -3.11 -8.72 -6.29
C LYS A 17 -3.47 -9.58 -5.08
N LYS A 18 -3.74 -8.97 -3.92
CA LYS A 18 -4.27 -9.66 -2.73
C LYS A 18 -5.58 -10.37 -3.07
N ARG A 19 -6.51 -9.68 -3.73
CA ARG A 19 -7.81 -10.25 -4.10
C ARG A 19 -7.65 -11.45 -5.03
N GLU A 20 -6.74 -11.38 -6.00
CA GLU A 20 -6.42 -12.52 -6.89
C GLU A 20 -5.87 -13.72 -6.11
N LEU A 21 -4.96 -13.48 -5.17
CA LEU A 21 -4.40 -14.56 -4.33
C LEU A 21 -5.47 -15.18 -3.43
N VAL A 22 -6.32 -14.37 -2.81
CA VAL A 22 -7.44 -14.85 -1.98
C VAL A 22 -8.40 -15.71 -2.81
N LEU A 23 -8.76 -15.26 -4.02
CA LEU A 23 -9.61 -16.02 -4.93
C LEU A 23 -8.94 -17.34 -5.37
N ALA A 24 -7.61 -17.35 -5.49
CA ALA A 24 -6.82 -18.55 -5.76
C ALA A 24 -6.53 -19.40 -4.51
N ASN A 25 -7.09 -19.05 -3.34
CA ASN A 25 -6.85 -19.68 -2.05
C ASN A 25 -5.35 -19.77 -1.67
N LYS A 26 -4.57 -18.75 -2.03
CA LYS A 26 -3.12 -18.63 -1.78
C LYS A 26 -2.85 -17.75 -0.56
N ASN A 27 -1.69 -17.97 0.07
CA ASN A 27 -1.22 -17.15 1.18
C ASN A 27 -1.02 -15.68 0.75
N THR A 28 -1.51 -14.74 1.56
CA THR A 28 -1.41 -13.30 1.32
C THR A 28 -0.56 -12.54 2.34
N ASP A 29 0.06 -13.22 3.31
CA ASP A 29 0.78 -12.61 4.45
C ASP A 29 1.84 -11.60 4.01
N LYS A 30 2.54 -11.90 2.91
CA LYS A 30 3.54 -10.99 2.34
C LYS A 30 2.89 -9.73 1.78
N ILE A 31 1.80 -9.89 1.02
CA ILE A 31 1.07 -8.74 0.45
C ILE A 31 0.43 -7.92 1.57
N ASP A 32 -0.06 -8.56 2.63
CA ASP A 32 -0.62 -7.88 3.79
C ASP A 32 0.42 -7.01 4.52
N LYS A 33 1.64 -7.53 4.69
CA LYS A 33 2.76 -6.73 5.21
C LYS A 33 3.13 -5.58 4.28
N ASP A 34 3.22 -5.83 2.97
CA ASP A 34 3.58 -4.81 1.99
C ASP A 34 2.53 -3.68 1.93
N ILE A 35 1.24 -4.02 1.98
CA ILE A 35 0.13 -3.05 2.09
C ILE A 35 0.28 -2.19 3.32
N LYS A 36 0.49 -2.81 4.49
CA LYS A 36 0.61 -2.09 5.77
C LYS A 36 1.80 -1.14 5.79
N ASN A 37 2.94 -1.55 5.24
CA ASN A 37 4.13 -0.70 5.16
C ASN A 37 3.88 0.53 4.29
N ILE A 38 3.20 0.39 3.16
CA ILE A 38 2.86 1.51 2.28
C ILE A 38 1.84 2.44 2.94
N GLU A 39 0.86 1.90 3.66
CA GLU A 39 -0.12 2.73 4.40
C GLU A 39 0.59 3.59 5.47
N ILE A 40 1.56 3.03 6.20
CA ILE A 40 2.40 3.77 7.15
C ILE A 40 3.24 4.84 6.43
N GLU A 41 3.83 4.52 5.28
CA GLU A 41 4.65 5.47 4.53
C GLU A 41 3.82 6.67 4.01
N ILE A 42 2.59 6.41 3.55
CA ILE A 42 1.66 7.46 3.15
C ILE A 42 1.27 8.33 4.35
N GLU A 43 0.98 7.72 5.50
CA GLU A 43 0.66 8.43 6.74
C GLU A 43 1.81 9.34 7.20
N LEU A 44 3.04 8.84 7.20
CA LEU A 44 4.23 9.63 7.52
C LEU A 44 4.45 10.79 6.55
N LEU A 45 4.14 10.62 5.26
CA LEU A 45 4.22 11.70 4.28
C LEU A 45 3.14 12.77 4.48
N LEU A 46 1.97 12.40 5.02
CA LEU A 46 0.91 13.33 5.38
C LEU A 46 1.30 14.14 6.62
N GLU A 47 1.74 13.48 7.70
CA GLU A 47 2.18 14.14 8.93
C GLU A 47 3.34 15.12 8.69
N ASN A 48 4.30 14.76 7.84
CA ASN A 48 5.42 15.63 7.46
C ASN A 48 4.99 16.83 6.61
N LYS A 49 3.85 16.77 5.92
CA LYS A 49 3.31 17.90 5.15
C LYS A 49 2.51 18.86 6.01
N GLU A 50 1.88 18.39 7.08
CA GLU A 50 1.12 19.25 8.00
C GLU A 50 1.99 19.96 9.05
N SER A 51 3.25 19.53 9.21
CA SER A 51 4.23 20.17 10.12
C SER A 51 5.09 21.27 9.47
N LYS A 52 4.76 21.75 8.28
CA LYS A 52 5.45 22.85 7.56
C LYS A 52 4.50 23.99 7.25
#